data_AF-A0A7Z9PVX9-F1
#
_entry.id   AF-A0A7Z9PVX9-F1
#
_cell.length_a   1.000
_cell.length_b   1.000
_cell.length_c   1.000
_cell.angle_alpha   90.00
_cell.angle_beta   90.00
_cell.angle_gamma   90.00
#
_symmetry.space_group_name_H-M   'P 1'
#
loop_
_entity.id
_entity.type
_entity.pdbx_description
1 polymer ?
#
loop_
_entity_poly.entity_id
_entity_poly.type
_entity_poly.pdbx_seq_one_letter_code
_entity_poly.pdbx_strand_id
1 'polypeptide(L)'
;MVKVQIGEAKAPSYLELSELSPVSVKTQETAHKLIVEFPGGRAEIAKNPVRFSLLREDGSVALADDPGFGHGWDGKEVRVWKTLNEDHRFFGLGEKTGDVDKRGRFFTNWNADTPAYRNDTDPLYCGIPFFSGISQGKAFGIFFPNSYRSTFNLGAGNKRLFSFGAEDGDLVYYASRQRRSVSSPKDQGSWSNASAPEVGSRIPAVSLELLTRI
;
A
#
# COMPACT_ATOMS: atom_id res chain seq x y z
N MET A 1 -6.50 8.72 2.20
CA MET A 1 -5.25 7.99 1.87
C MET A 1 -4.15 8.48 2.81
N VAL A 2 -3.05 7.75 2.95
CA VAL A 2 -1.90 8.15 3.76
C VAL A 2 -0.63 7.99 2.93
N LYS A 3 0.12 9.07 2.67
CA LYS A 3 1.48 9.02 2.12
C LYS A 3 2.41 8.64 3.27
N VAL A 4 3.18 7.58 3.11
CA VAL A 4 4.18 7.12 4.07
C VAL A 4 5.54 7.23 3.39
N GLN A 5 6.38 8.09 3.95
CA GLN A 5 7.77 8.26 3.54
C GLN A 5 8.67 7.80 4.68
N ILE A 6 9.62 6.93 4.39
CA ILE A 6 10.58 6.44 5.38
C ILE A 6 11.98 6.89 4.96
N GLY A 7 12.67 7.60 5.85
CA GLY A 7 13.92 8.28 5.54
C GLY A 7 13.74 9.58 4.76
N GLU A 8 14.86 10.15 4.30
CA GLU A 8 14.87 11.34 3.45
C GLU A 8 14.57 10.95 2.00
N ALA A 9 13.61 11.65 1.36
CA ALA A 9 13.38 11.52 -0.07
C ALA A 9 14.44 12.33 -0.83
N LYS A 10 15.15 11.68 -1.75
CA LYS A 10 16.22 12.29 -2.55
C LYS A 10 15.70 13.01 -3.78
N ALA A 11 14.52 12.61 -4.28
CA ALA A 11 13.86 13.25 -5.41
C ALA A 11 12.32 13.10 -5.31
N PRO A 12 11.54 14.04 -5.86
CA PRO A 12 10.09 13.84 -5.98
C PRO A 12 9.82 12.58 -6.81
N SER A 13 8.84 11.78 -6.39
CA SER A 13 8.42 10.62 -7.17
C SER A 13 7.93 11.06 -8.55
N TYR A 14 8.25 10.30 -9.59
CA TYR A 14 7.75 10.54 -10.95
C TYR A 14 6.22 10.49 -11.03
N LEU A 15 5.58 9.81 -10.08
CA LEU A 15 4.13 9.74 -9.90
C LEU A 15 3.74 10.26 -8.52
N GLU A 16 4.09 11.52 -8.24
CA GLU A 16 3.45 12.27 -7.16
C GLU A 16 1.97 12.48 -7.51
N LEU A 17 1.09 12.10 -6.59
CA LEU A 17 -0.33 12.43 -6.71
C LEU A 17 -0.47 13.95 -6.47
N SER A 18 -0.44 14.72 -7.55
CA SER A 18 -0.51 16.19 -7.53
C SER A 18 -1.83 16.76 -7.03
N GLU A 19 -2.84 15.90 -6.85
CA GLU A 19 -4.21 16.24 -6.44
C GLU A 19 -4.52 15.89 -4.98
N LEU A 20 -3.51 15.74 -4.12
CA LEU A 20 -3.76 15.49 -2.70
C LEU A 20 -4.08 16.77 -1.96
N SER A 21 -5.31 16.85 -1.47
CA SER A 21 -5.69 17.89 -0.51
C SER A 21 -5.28 17.47 0.90
N PRO A 22 -4.55 18.32 1.63
CA PRO A 22 -4.26 18.06 3.04
C PRO A 22 -5.57 17.97 3.82
N VAL A 23 -5.57 17.10 4.82
CA VAL A 23 -6.72 16.87 5.71
C VAL A 23 -6.34 17.32 7.11
N SER A 24 -7.28 17.91 7.84
CA SER A 24 -7.09 18.20 9.26
C SER A 24 -6.85 16.90 10.03
N VAL A 25 -5.78 16.89 10.83
CA VAL A 25 -5.39 15.76 11.67
C VAL A 25 -5.39 16.16 13.14
N LYS A 26 -5.64 15.19 14.03
CA LYS A 26 -5.33 15.31 15.45
C LYS A 26 -4.16 14.39 15.77
N THR A 27 -3.22 14.86 16.58
CA THR A 27 -2.07 14.07 16.98
C THR A 27 -2.09 13.84 18.47
N GLN A 28 -1.72 12.62 18.87
CA GLN A 28 -1.47 12.27 20.26
C GLN A 28 -0.14 11.53 20.32
N GLU A 29 0.78 12.04 21.11
CA GLU A 29 2.10 11.44 21.30
C GLU A 29 2.21 10.86 22.71
N THR A 30 2.77 9.66 22.79
CA THR A 30 3.07 8.94 24.03
C THR A 30 4.55 8.57 24.08
N ALA A 31 5.00 7.98 25.18
CA ALA A 31 6.36 7.45 25.29
C ALA A 31 6.67 6.38 24.23
N HIS A 32 5.68 5.62 23.78
CA HIS A 32 5.89 4.45 22.92
C HIS A 32 5.39 4.60 21.48
N LYS A 33 4.46 5.52 21.24
CA LYS A 33 3.85 5.72 19.92
C LYS A 33 3.39 7.14 19.65
N LEU A 34 3.34 7.50 18.38
CA LEU A 34 2.61 8.64 17.84
C LEU A 34 1.32 8.13 17.19
N ILE A 35 0.20 8.75 17.52
CA ILE A 35 -1.12 8.48 16.94
C ILE A 35 -1.53 9.70 16.12
N VAL A 36 -1.92 9.48 14.87
CA VAL A 36 -2.40 10.53 13.96
C VAL A 36 -3.81 10.15 13.52
N GLU A 37 -4.80 10.87 14.03
CA GLU A 37 -6.20 10.69 13.71
C GLU A 37 -6.62 11.59 12.56
N PHE A 38 -7.46 11.06 11.68
CA PHE A 38 -8.00 11.77 10.52
C PHE A 38 -9.40 11.24 10.18
N PRO A 39 -10.21 11.97 9.40
CA PRO A 39 -11.53 11.50 8.99
C PRO A 39 -11.54 10.06 8.45
N GLY A 40 -12.24 9.18 9.17
CA GLY A 40 -12.47 7.77 8.84
C GLY A 40 -11.36 6.80 9.24
N GLY A 41 -10.46 7.14 10.17
CA GLY A 41 -9.44 6.22 10.70
C GLY A 41 -8.27 6.89 11.40
N ARG A 42 -7.21 6.13 11.66
CA ARG A 42 -5.97 6.67 12.25
C ARG A 42 -4.74 5.91 11.78
N ALA A 43 -3.59 6.57 11.83
CA ALA A 43 -2.29 5.94 11.72
C ALA A 43 -1.65 5.87 13.10
N GLU A 44 -0.98 4.76 13.39
CA GLU A 44 -0.17 4.58 14.60
C GLU A 44 1.27 4.31 14.19
N ILE A 45 2.20 4.99 14.85
CA ILE A 45 3.64 4.87 14.64
C ILE A 45 4.25 4.46 15.97
N ALA A 46 4.63 3.19 16.12
CA ALA A 46 5.45 2.76 17.24
C ALA A 46 6.84 3.37 17.13
N LYS A 47 7.47 3.71 18.26
CA LYS A 47 8.78 4.37 18.31
C LYS A 47 9.96 3.41 18.38
N ASN A 48 9.77 2.22 18.97
CA ASN A 48 10.85 1.25 19.14
C ASN A 48 10.35 -0.22 19.05
N PRO A 49 10.67 -0.95 17.97
CA PRO A 49 11.20 -0.42 16.71
C PRO A 49 10.18 0.49 16.02
N VAL A 50 10.62 1.27 15.02
CA VAL A 50 9.70 2.11 14.25
C VAL A 50 8.77 1.22 13.42
N ARG A 51 7.46 1.28 13.68
CA ARG A 51 6.45 0.47 12.98
C ARG A 51 5.21 1.29 12.65
N PHE A 52 4.80 1.23 11.39
CA PHE A 52 3.59 1.86 10.91
C PHE A 52 2.39 0.90 10.95
N SER A 53 1.25 1.40 11.40
CA SER A 53 -0.05 0.75 11.28
C SER A 53 -1.11 1.74 10.81
N LEU A 54 -1.96 1.29 9.88
CA LEU A 54 -3.13 2.03 9.40
C LEU A 54 -4.39 1.32 9.89
N LEU A 55 -5.17 2.02 10.70
CA LEU A 55 -6.42 1.52 11.27
C LEU A 55 -7.62 2.21 10.62
N ARG A 56 -8.70 1.45 10.49
CA ARG A 56 -10.01 1.94 10.07
C ARG A 56 -10.72 2.63 11.24
N GLU A 57 -11.83 3.29 10.93
CA GLU A 57 -12.64 4.01 11.92
C GLU A 57 -13.15 3.11 13.05
N ASP A 58 -13.49 1.86 12.73
CA ASP A 58 -13.94 0.86 13.72
C ASP A 58 -12.80 0.18 14.48
N GLY A 59 -11.56 0.67 14.35
CA GLY A 59 -10.38 0.13 15.02
C GLY A 59 -9.79 -1.12 14.36
N SER A 60 -10.42 -1.70 13.33
CA SER A 60 -9.83 -2.83 12.59
C SER A 60 -8.57 -2.41 11.84
N VAL A 61 -7.57 -3.29 11.79
CA VAL A 61 -6.29 -3.04 11.12
C VAL A 61 -6.48 -3.17 9.61
N ALA A 62 -6.18 -2.12 8.85
CA ALA A 62 -6.14 -2.18 7.39
C ALA A 62 -4.77 -2.68 6.89
N LEU A 63 -3.69 -2.14 7.47
CA LEU A 63 -2.31 -2.48 7.16
C LEU A 63 -1.48 -2.33 8.43
N ALA A 64 -0.56 -3.26 8.68
CA ALA A 64 0.43 -3.13 9.74
C ALA A 64 1.77 -3.68 9.26
N ASP A 65 2.84 -2.98 9.59
CA ASP A 65 4.20 -3.49 9.46
C ASP A 65 4.35 -4.84 10.18
N ASP A 66 5.14 -5.75 9.62
CA ASP A 66 5.53 -6.96 10.35
C ASP A 66 6.35 -6.55 11.60
N PRO A 67 6.08 -7.11 12.79
CA PRO A 67 6.77 -6.71 14.02
C PRO A 67 8.28 -6.96 13.97
N GLY A 68 8.73 -8.03 13.29
CA GLY A 68 10.14 -8.38 13.17
C GLY A 68 10.89 -7.52 12.14
N PHE A 69 10.31 -7.32 10.96
CA PHE A 69 11.00 -6.66 9.85
C PHE A 69 10.58 -5.21 9.62
N GLY A 70 9.27 -4.95 9.48
CA GLY A 70 8.72 -3.62 9.20
C GLY A 70 9.18 -3.00 7.88
N HIS A 71 10.33 -2.35 7.86
CA HIS A 71 10.95 -1.76 6.67
C HIS A 71 12.46 -1.75 6.84
N GLY A 72 13.21 -1.58 5.76
CA GLY A 72 14.66 -1.57 5.83
C GLY A 72 15.34 -1.37 4.49
N TRP A 73 16.66 -1.24 4.58
CA TRP A 73 17.57 -1.07 3.46
C TRP A 73 18.60 -2.19 3.45
N ASP A 74 18.98 -2.62 2.24
CA ASP A 74 20.17 -3.45 2.01
C ASP A 74 21.00 -2.80 0.90
N GLY A 75 22.07 -2.11 1.30
CA GLY A 75 22.77 -1.17 0.42
C GLY A 75 21.84 -0.07 -0.08
N LYS A 76 21.48 -0.13 -1.37
CA LYS A 76 20.53 0.80 -1.99
C LYS A 76 19.10 0.27 -2.06
N GLU A 77 18.92 -1.04 -1.89
CA GLU A 77 17.61 -1.66 -2.00
C GLU A 77 16.71 -1.18 -0.87
N VAL A 78 15.44 -0.96 -1.17
CA VAL A 78 14.41 -0.55 -0.21
C VAL A 78 13.34 -1.61 -0.11
N ARG A 79 12.88 -1.92 1.10
CA ARG A 79 11.81 -2.92 1.29
C ARG A 79 10.91 -2.61 2.48
N VAL A 80 9.64 -2.97 2.33
CA VAL A 80 8.61 -2.94 3.36
C VAL A 80 8.01 -4.32 3.51
N TRP A 81 7.87 -4.78 4.74
CA TRP A 81 7.22 -6.01 5.15
C TRP A 81 5.99 -5.71 5.97
N LYS A 82 4.85 -6.27 5.56
CA LYS A 82 3.56 -6.13 6.22
C LYS A 82 3.08 -7.48 6.74
N THR A 83 2.29 -7.46 7.79
CA THR A 83 1.65 -8.66 8.35
C THR A 83 0.69 -9.28 7.32
N LEU A 84 0.77 -10.60 7.14
CA LEU A 84 -0.08 -11.39 6.25
C LEU A 84 -0.99 -12.33 7.05
N ASN A 85 -2.24 -11.93 7.22
CA ASN A 85 -3.34 -12.79 7.67
C ASN A 85 -3.74 -13.85 6.63
N GLU A 86 -4.36 -14.93 7.08
CA GLU A 86 -4.81 -16.07 6.25
C GLU A 86 -5.88 -15.70 5.20
N ASP A 87 -6.74 -14.74 5.54
CA ASP A 87 -7.83 -14.28 4.70
C ASP A 87 -7.41 -13.20 3.68
N HIS A 88 -6.16 -12.72 3.73
CA HIS A 88 -5.68 -11.75 2.75
C HIS A 88 -5.84 -12.26 1.31
N ARG A 89 -6.34 -11.40 0.45
CA ARG A 89 -6.38 -11.60 -1.01
C ARG A 89 -5.77 -10.37 -1.67
N PHE A 90 -5.11 -10.55 -2.82
CA PHE A 90 -4.38 -9.46 -3.49
C PHE A 90 -4.75 -9.37 -4.96
N PHE A 91 -4.88 -8.16 -5.48
CA PHE A 91 -5.31 -7.88 -6.85
C PHE A 91 -4.55 -6.67 -7.42
N GLY A 92 -4.44 -6.57 -8.75
CA GLY A 92 -3.81 -5.43 -9.42
C GLY A 92 -2.42 -5.76 -9.99
N LEU A 93 -1.44 -4.88 -9.76
CA LEU A 93 -0.09 -4.88 -10.33
C LEU A 93 -0.01 -4.61 -11.85
N GLY A 94 -1.10 -4.10 -12.44
CA GLY A 94 -1.19 -3.86 -13.87
C GLY A 94 -1.41 -5.15 -14.66
N GLU A 95 -0.65 -5.33 -15.73
CA GLU A 95 -0.74 -6.52 -16.58
C GLU A 95 0.14 -7.64 -16.01
N LYS A 96 -0.50 -8.68 -15.47
CA LYS A 96 0.16 -9.86 -14.89
C LYS A 96 -0.60 -11.12 -15.28
N THR A 97 0.12 -12.18 -15.60
CA THR A 97 -0.44 -13.50 -15.92
C THR A 97 -0.88 -14.29 -14.68
N GLY A 98 -1.60 -15.37 -14.93
CA GLY A 98 -2.09 -16.32 -13.93
C GLY A 98 -3.32 -15.79 -13.18
N ASP A 99 -3.54 -16.29 -11.97
CA ASP A 99 -4.77 -16.03 -11.24
C ASP A 99 -4.96 -14.55 -10.87
N VAL A 100 -6.24 -14.17 -10.81
CA VAL A 100 -6.69 -12.84 -10.39
C VAL A 100 -6.28 -12.57 -8.93
N ASP A 101 -6.50 -13.55 -8.05
CA ASP A 101 -5.93 -13.52 -6.70
C ASP A 101 -4.44 -13.83 -6.75
N LYS A 102 -3.66 -12.86 -6.30
CA LYS A 102 -2.20 -12.87 -6.35
C LYS A 102 -1.57 -13.41 -5.06
N ARG A 103 -2.36 -13.85 -4.09
CA ARG A 103 -1.85 -14.46 -2.85
C ARG A 103 -0.94 -15.64 -3.15
N GLY A 104 0.18 -15.74 -2.43
CA GLY A 104 1.13 -16.84 -2.56
C GLY A 104 2.08 -16.72 -3.74
N ARG A 105 2.07 -15.59 -4.46
CA ARG A 105 2.88 -15.38 -5.66
C ARG A 105 3.85 -14.21 -5.50
N PHE A 106 4.88 -14.22 -6.34
CA PHE A 106 5.89 -13.19 -6.43
C PHE A 106 5.79 -12.53 -7.80
N PHE A 107 5.91 -11.20 -7.85
CA PHE A 107 5.85 -10.44 -9.10
C PHE A 107 6.96 -9.40 -9.16
N THR A 108 7.40 -9.11 -10.38
CA THR A 108 8.41 -8.11 -10.71
C THR A 108 7.79 -7.05 -11.61
N ASN A 109 7.97 -5.78 -11.28
CA ASN A 109 7.71 -4.69 -12.20
C ASN A 109 9.03 -4.31 -12.87
N TRP A 110 9.18 -4.78 -14.11
CA TRP A 110 10.26 -4.48 -15.02
C TRP A 110 9.74 -4.64 -16.44
N ASN A 111 9.29 -3.55 -17.06
CA ASN A 111 8.64 -3.60 -18.37
C ASN A 111 9.55 -4.33 -19.36
N ALA A 112 9.05 -5.44 -19.90
CA ALA A 112 9.80 -6.35 -20.75
C ALA A 112 8.96 -6.75 -21.96
N ASP A 113 9.56 -6.70 -23.15
CA ASP A 113 8.98 -7.30 -24.33
C ASP A 113 9.18 -8.82 -24.27
N THR A 114 8.14 -9.53 -23.86
CA THR A 114 8.18 -10.99 -23.64
C THR A 114 7.23 -11.68 -24.62
N PRO A 115 7.70 -12.02 -25.83
CA PRO A 115 6.85 -12.66 -26.84
C PRO A 115 6.42 -14.06 -26.40
N ALA A 116 5.23 -14.49 -26.84
CA ALA A 116 4.68 -15.83 -26.57
C ALA A 116 4.63 -16.20 -25.07
N TYR A 117 4.33 -15.23 -24.22
CA TYR A 117 4.24 -15.43 -22.77
C TYR A 117 3.17 -16.48 -22.39
N ARG A 118 3.44 -17.21 -21.30
CA ARG A 118 2.58 -18.26 -20.73
C ARG A 118 1.88 -17.74 -19.47
N ASN A 119 0.98 -18.55 -18.91
CA ASN A 119 0.19 -18.19 -17.72
C ASN A 119 1.01 -17.95 -16.43
N ASP A 120 2.29 -18.32 -16.42
CA ASP A 120 3.22 -18.13 -15.30
C ASP A 120 4.32 -17.11 -15.61
N THR A 121 4.27 -16.46 -16.77
CA THR A 121 5.30 -15.53 -17.22
C THR A 121 5.15 -14.16 -16.56
N ASP A 122 6.21 -13.71 -15.92
CA ASP A 122 6.38 -12.38 -15.33
C ASP A 122 7.88 -12.05 -15.32
N PRO A 123 8.31 -10.81 -15.63
CA PRO A 123 7.50 -9.62 -15.93
C PRO A 123 6.94 -9.58 -17.37
N LEU A 124 6.08 -8.59 -17.65
CA LEU A 124 5.41 -8.36 -18.95
C LEU A 124 5.56 -6.89 -19.38
N TYR A 125 4.77 -6.46 -20.38
CA TYR A 125 4.85 -5.15 -21.01
C TYR A 125 4.58 -3.98 -20.06
N CYS A 126 3.63 -4.13 -19.13
CA CYS A 126 3.23 -3.05 -18.24
C CYS A 126 3.13 -3.49 -16.77
N GLY A 127 4.07 -3.01 -15.94
CA GLY A 127 3.97 -3.06 -14.48
C GLY A 127 3.42 -1.76 -13.91
N ILE A 128 2.26 -1.82 -13.24
CA ILE A 128 1.74 -0.69 -12.45
C ILE A 128 1.98 -1.02 -10.99
N PRO A 129 2.75 -0.24 -10.22
CA PRO A 129 3.10 -0.56 -8.83
C PRO A 129 1.95 -0.21 -7.87
N PHE A 130 0.74 -0.63 -8.21
CA PHE A 130 -0.47 -0.50 -7.42
C PHE A 130 -1.08 -1.88 -7.24
N PHE A 131 -1.38 -2.25 -6.02
CA PHE A 131 -2.22 -3.41 -5.73
C PHE A 131 -3.25 -3.06 -4.66
N SER A 132 -4.40 -3.71 -4.75
CA SER A 132 -5.40 -3.72 -3.70
C SER A 132 -5.38 -5.06 -3.00
N GLY A 133 -5.93 -5.09 -1.79
CA GLY A 133 -6.18 -6.34 -1.11
C GLY A 133 -7.43 -6.28 -0.26
N ILE A 134 -7.90 -7.46 0.12
CA ILE A 134 -9.02 -7.64 1.04
C ILE A 134 -8.48 -8.34 2.28
N SER A 135 -8.80 -7.81 3.45
CA SER A 135 -8.45 -8.36 4.76
C SER A 135 -9.58 -8.06 5.74
N GLN A 136 -9.98 -9.04 6.53
CA GLN A 136 -11.11 -8.97 7.44
C GLN A 136 -12.39 -8.51 6.72
N GLY A 137 -12.59 -9.01 5.49
CA GLY A 137 -13.70 -8.64 4.62
C GLY A 137 -13.67 -7.20 4.10
N LYS A 138 -12.58 -6.46 4.27
CA LYS A 138 -12.48 -5.03 3.92
C LYS A 138 -11.28 -4.72 3.05
N ALA A 139 -11.47 -3.80 2.11
CA ALA A 139 -10.44 -3.43 1.16
C ALA A 139 -9.35 -2.51 1.77
N PHE A 140 -8.15 -2.63 1.23
CA PHE A 140 -7.04 -1.67 1.34
C PHE A 140 -6.31 -1.58 0.00
N GLY A 141 -5.43 -0.59 -0.14
CA GLY A 141 -4.58 -0.46 -1.33
C GLY A 141 -3.20 0.08 -0.98
N ILE A 142 -2.21 -0.33 -1.77
CA ILE A 142 -0.84 0.16 -1.73
C ILE A 142 -0.46 0.61 -3.13
N PHE A 143 -0.03 1.86 -3.23
CA PHE A 143 0.63 2.40 -4.41
C PHE A 143 2.07 2.74 -4.05
N PHE A 144 3.02 2.13 -4.74
CA PHE A 144 4.46 2.30 -4.49
C PHE A 144 5.12 2.89 -5.75
N PRO A 145 5.04 4.21 -5.97
CA PRO A 145 5.52 4.84 -7.19
C PRO A 145 7.05 4.98 -7.20
N ASN A 146 7.72 3.84 -7.23
CA ASN A 146 9.17 3.72 -7.41
C ASN A 146 9.42 3.18 -8.82
N SER A 147 10.27 3.90 -9.58
CA SER A 147 10.57 3.61 -11.00
C SER A 147 11.66 2.57 -11.20
N TYR A 148 12.39 2.20 -10.14
CA TYR A 148 13.36 1.12 -10.22
C TYR A 148 12.64 -0.22 -10.35
N ARG A 149 13.40 -1.26 -10.72
CA ARG A 149 12.88 -2.62 -10.72
C ARG A 149 12.33 -2.94 -9.33
N SER A 150 11.03 -3.14 -9.25
CA SER A 150 10.33 -3.41 -7.99
C SER A 150 9.81 -4.83 -7.94
N THR A 151 9.76 -5.36 -6.72
CA THR A 151 9.37 -6.74 -6.43
C THR A 151 8.25 -6.75 -5.41
N PHE A 152 7.30 -7.67 -5.58
CA PHE A 152 6.11 -7.82 -4.75
C PHE A 152 5.98 -9.30 -4.36
N ASN A 153 6.33 -9.62 -3.12
CA ASN A 153 6.16 -10.96 -2.55
C ASN A 153 4.84 -11.00 -1.77
N LEU A 154 3.79 -11.54 -2.38
CA LEU A 154 2.43 -11.55 -1.82
C LEU A 154 2.14 -12.84 -1.02
N GLY A 155 3.15 -13.30 -0.28
CA GLY A 155 3.09 -14.53 0.54
C GLY A 155 3.66 -15.77 -0.14
N ALA A 156 4.50 -15.62 -1.17
CA ALA A 156 5.17 -16.74 -1.84
C ALA A 156 6.23 -17.42 -0.96
N GLY A 157 6.95 -16.62 -0.15
CA GLY A 157 8.06 -17.13 0.67
C GLY A 157 7.64 -17.64 2.05
N ASN A 158 6.54 -17.14 2.62
CA ASN A 158 5.99 -17.60 3.90
C ASN A 158 4.53 -17.14 4.06
N LYS A 159 3.85 -17.67 5.08
CA LYS A 159 2.45 -17.36 5.38
C LYS A 159 2.25 -16.24 6.43
N ARG A 160 3.33 -15.60 6.88
CA ARG A 160 3.32 -14.59 7.97
C ARG A 160 3.39 -13.15 7.47
N LEU A 161 4.07 -12.90 6.36
CA LEU A 161 4.25 -11.55 5.83
C LEU A 161 4.13 -11.51 4.31
N PHE A 162 3.79 -10.32 3.80
CA PHE A 162 3.99 -9.95 2.42
C PHE A 162 4.94 -8.76 2.35
N SER A 163 5.61 -8.57 1.24
CA SER A 163 6.56 -7.46 1.08
C SER A 163 6.52 -6.86 -0.31
N PHE A 164 6.93 -5.60 -0.38
CA PHE A 164 7.20 -4.89 -1.62
C PHE A 164 8.44 -4.03 -1.45
N GLY A 165 9.17 -3.82 -2.53
CA GLY A 165 10.44 -3.09 -2.50
C GLY A 165 11.00 -2.88 -3.89
N ALA A 166 12.13 -2.20 -3.98
CA ALA A 166 12.83 -1.91 -5.23
C ALA A 166 14.35 -2.00 -5.03
N GLU A 167 15.07 -2.18 -6.15
CA GLU A 167 16.54 -2.28 -6.17
C GLU A 167 17.23 -0.96 -5.76
N ASP A 168 16.53 0.19 -5.85
CA ASP A 168 17.02 1.52 -5.42
C ASP A 168 15.81 2.47 -5.26
N GLY A 169 16.10 3.75 -5.05
CA GLY A 169 15.12 4.83 -4.96
C GLY A 169 14.56 5.02 -3.55
N ASP A 170 13.62 5.96 -3.44
CA ASP A 170 13.08 6.34 -2.14
C ASP A 170 12.00 5.37 -1.67
N LEU A 171 11.93 5.17 -0.34
CA LEU A 171 10.91 4.35 0.31
C LEU A 171 9.68 5.24 0.61
N VAL A 172 8.94 5.54 -0.46
CA VAL A 172 7.70 6.33 -0.41
C VAL A 172 6.57 5.52 -1.01
N TYR A 173 5.49 5.33 -0.24
CA TYR A 173 4.29 4.64 -0.71
C TYR A 173 3.02 5.29 -0.18
N TYR A 174 1.91 5.07 -0.87
CA TYR A 174 0.59 5.54 -0.47
C TYR A 174 -0.24 4.34 -0.02
N ALA A 175 -0.75 4.42 1.20
CA ALA A 175 -1.64 3.44 1.80
C ALA A 175 -3.08 3.96 1.81
N SER A 176 -4.01 3.18 1.29
CA SER A 176 -5.44 3.45 1.32
C SER A 176 -6.19 2.37 2.11
N ARG A 177 -7.36 2.75 2.62
CA ARG A 177 -8.26 1.87 3.37
C ARG A 177 -9.69 2.15 2.92
N GLN A 178 -10.55 1.14 3.01
CA GLN A 178 -11.98 1.31 2.86
C GLN A 178 -12.53 2.26 3.94
N ARG A 179 -13.21 3.35 3.53
CA ARG A 179 -13.82 4.34 4.44
C ARG A 179 -15.26 3.99 4.84
N ARG A 180 -16.01 3.29 3.99
CA ARG A 180 -17.40 2.89 4.25
C ARG A 180 -17.55 1.39 4.11
N SER A 181 -18.21 0.76 5.07
CA SER A 181 -18.71 -0.61 4.90
C SER A 181 -19.70 -0.61 3.73
N VAL A 182 -19.54 -1.52 2.77
CA VAL A 182 -20.57 -1.79 1.77
C VAL A 182 -21.51 -2.79 2.43
N SER A 183 -22.49 -2.30 3.20
CA SER A 183 -23.33 -3.15 4.06
C SER A 183 -24.66 -3.57 3.44
N SER A 184 -24.93 -3.29 2.16
CA SER A 184 -26.21 -3.68 1.54
C SER A 184 -26.07 -4.21 0.11
N PRO A 185 -26.77 -5.31 -0.26
CA PRO A 185 -26.97 -5.71 -1.65
C PRO A 185 -27.59 -4.62 -2.53
N LYS A 186 -28.28 -3.62 -1.95
CA LYS A 186 -28.78 -2.45 -2.71
C LYS A 186 -27.64 -1.54 -3.18
N ASP A 187 -26.51 -1.51 -2.48
CA ASP A 187 -25.32 -0.75 -2.88
C ASP A 187 -24.55 -1.43 -4.03
N GLN A 188 -24.84 -2.71 -4.33
CA GLN A 188 -24.27 -3.44 -5.47
C GLN A 188 -25.09 -3.25 -6.76
N GLY A 189 -26.36 -2.85 -6.65
CA GLY A 189 -27.31 -2.72 -7.77
C GLY A 189 -27.48 -1.30 -8.33
N SER A 190 -26.89 -0.27 -7.73
CA SER A 190 -27.04 1.12 -8.17
C SER A 190 -25.83 1.63 -8.96
N TRP A 191 -25.42 0.93 -10.01
CA TRP A 191 -24.53 1.54 -11.02
C TRP A 191 -25.23 2.67 -11.79
N SER A 192 -26.56 2.77 -11.71
CA SER A 192 -27.37 3.79 -12.40
C SER A 192 -27.39 5.16 -11.71
N ASN A 193 -27.07 5.26 -10.41
CA ASN A 193 -27.14 6.51 -9.64
C ASN A 193 -25.86 6.82 -8.84
N ALA A 194 -24.78 6.04 -9.00
CA ALA A 194 -23.48 6.46 -8.51
C ALA A 194 -23.00 7.59 -9.43
N SER A 195 -23.21 8.84 -9.02
CA SER A 195 -22.58 9.99 -9.65
C SER A 195 -21.08 9.70 -9.72
N ALA A 196 -20.49 9.75 -10.91
CA ALA A 196 -19.04 9.76 -11.02
C ALA A 196 -18.49 10.83 -10.07
N PRO A 197 -17.41 10.59 -9.32
CA PRO A 197 -16.76 11.67 -8.59
C PRO A 197 -16.53 12.83 -9.57
N GLU A 198 -16.91 14.04 -9.17
CA GLU A 198 -16.77 15.22 -10.03
C GLU A 198 -15.33 15.29 -10.53
N VAL A 199 -15.17 15.48 -11.84
CA VAL A 199 -13.86 15.69 -12.47
C VAL A 199 -13.25 16.94 -11.82
N GLY A 200 -12.29 16.73 -10.91
CA GLY A 200 -11.67 17.79 -10.11
C GLY A 200 -11.77 17.63 -8.58
N SER A 201 -12.49 16.63 -8.05
CA SER A 201 -12.51 16.39 -6.60
C SER A 201 -11.18 15.79 -6.14
N ARG A 202 -10.35 16.60 -5.48
CA ARG A 202 -9.04 16.21 -4.92
C ARG A 202 -9.15 15.05 -3.92
N ILE A 203 -8.24 14.09 -3.98
CA ILE A 203 -8.23 12.93 -3.07
C ILE A 203 -7.69 13.38 -1.70
N PRO A 204 -8.46 13.24 -0.60
CA PRO A 204 -7.99 13.61 0.73
C PRO A 204 -6.86 12.67 1.20
N ALA A 205 -5.73 13.25 1.61
CA ALA A 205 -4.61 12.50 2.14
C ALA A 205 -3.92 13.14 3.35
N VAL A 206 -3.25 12.29 4.12
CA VAL A 206 -2.36 12.65 5.22
C VAL A 206 -0.95 12.24 4.83
N SER A 207 0.03 13.13 4.98
CA SER A 207 1.44 12.80 4.79
C SER A 207 2.08 12.46 6.13
N LEU A 208 2.81 11.35 6.19
CA LEU A 208 3.60 10.93 7.34
C LEU A 208 5.04 10.71 6.89
N GLU A 209 5.94 11.50 7.47
CA GLU A 209 7.38 11.37 7.30
C GLU A 209 7.96 10.65 8.52
N LEU A 210 8.46 9.45 8.29
CA LEU A 210 9.08 8.58 9.29
C LEU A 210 10.60 8.72 9.15
N LEU A 211 11.17 9.68 9.87
CA LEU A 211 12.62 9.84 9.95
C LEU A 211 13.20 8.76 10.87
N THR A 212 13.60 7.64 10.27
CA THR A 212 14.46 6.67 10.95
C THR A 212 15.88 7.19 10.88
N ARG A 213 16.41 7.70 12.00
CA ARG A 213 17.84 7.91 12.13
C ARG A 213 18.51 6.54 12.11
N ILE A 214 19.23 6.23 11.04
CA ILE A 214 20.18 5.12 10.99
C ILE A 214 21.48 5.60 11.64
#